data_AF-A0A354SP08-F1
#
_entry.id   AF-A0A354SP08-F1
#
_cell.length_a   1.000
_cell.length_b   1.000
_cell.length_c   1.000
_cell.angle_alpha   90.00
_cell.angle_beta   90.00
_cell.angle_gamma   90.00
#
_symmetry.space_group_name_H-M   'P 1'
#
loop_
_entity.id
_entity.type
_entity.pdbx_description
1 polymer ?
#
loop_
_entity_poly.entity_id
_entity_poly.type
_entity_poly.pdbx_seq_one_letter_code
_entity_poly.pdbx_strand_id
1 'polypeptide(L)'
;MDLKMDSKFPLIMGILNCTPDSFYSKSCLHGANDILQQASKMLSEGATILDIGGCSTRPNATFPTEEEEWKRLRSSLEILRKTFPNIPISVDTFRTEIAKRSIEEFEVEMINDISGGEEEGMFPL
;
A
#
# COMPACT_ATOMS: atom_id res chain seq x y z
N MET A 1 -13.11 1.19 -15.98
CA MET A 1 -11.81 1.87 -16.16
C MET A 1 -10.87 0.86 -16.79
N ASP A 2 -10.21 1.18 -17.90
CA ASP A 2 -9.19 0.30 -18.47
C ASP A 2 -7.92 0.41 -17.61
N LEU A 3 -7.71 -0.57 -16.74
CA LEU A 3 -6.46 -0.72 -15.98
C LEU A 3 -5.31 -0.93 -16.97
N LYS A 4 -4.50 0.12 -17.18
CA LYS A 4 -3.35 0.07 -18.08
C LYS A 4 -2.15 -0.59 -17.40
N MET A 5 -2.30 -1.86 -16.99
CA MET A 5 -1.15 -2.72 -16.69
C MET A 5 -0.74 -3.43 -17.99
N ASP A 6 -0.15 -2.67 -18.92
CA ASP A 6 0.38 -3.23 -20.17
C ASP A 6 1.68 -3.98 -19.87
N SER A 7 1.59 -5.32 -19.78
CA SER A 7 2.71 -6.20 -19.45
C SER A 7 3.73 -6.38 -20.58
N LYS A 8 3.59 -5.67 -21.71
CA LYS A 8 4.61 -5.65 -22.78
C LYS A 8 5.96 -5.12 -22.29
N PHE A 9 5.98 -4.35 -21.21
CA PHE A 9 7.19 -3.89 -20.53
C PHE A 9 7.12 -4.21 -19.04
N PRO A 10 8.28 -4.33 -18.35
CA PRO A 10 8.31 -4.43 -16.91
C PRO A 10 7.56 -3.26 -16.27
N LEU A 11 6.61 -3.57 -15.40
CA LEU A 11 5.92 -2.57 -14.58
C LEU A 11 6.75 -2.30 -13.33
N ILE A 12 6.77 -1.04 -12.90
CA ILE A 12 7.52 -0.61 -11.72
C ILE A 12 6.55 -0.33 -10.58
N MET A 13 6.76 -0.99 -9.44
CA MET A 13 5.97 -0.83 -8.23
C MET A 13 6.76 0.02 -7.22
N GLY A 14 6.23 1.20 -6.88
CA GLY A 14 6.79 2.08 -5.87
C GLY A 14 6.31 1.70 -4.48
N ILE A 15 7.23 1.43 -3.54
CA ILE A 15 6.90 1.00 -2.17
C ILE A 15 6.71 2.22 -1.27
N LEU A 16 5.48 2.45 -0.82
CA LEU A 16 5.10 3.53 0.07
C LEU A 16 4.76 2.99 1.48
N ASN A 17 5.74 3.07 2.38
CA ASN A 17 5.57 2.65 3.77
C ASN A 17 4.93 3.75 4.62
N CYS A 18 3.75 3.47 5.17
CA CYS A 18 2.97 4.39 6.00
C CYS A 18 3.15 4.11 7.50
N THR A 19 4.38 3.74 7.89
CA THR A 19 4.77 3.49 9.28
C THR A 19 5.43 4.73 9.88
N PRO A 20 5.21 5.03 11.18
CA PRO A 20 5.92 6.11 11.87
C PRO A 20 7.45 5.89 11.93
N ASP A 21 7.93 4.64 11.90
CA ASP A 21 9.33 4.26 12.12
C ASP A 21 10.14 3.91 10.85
N SER A 22 9.99 4.66 9.75
CA SER A 22 10.86 4.41 8.59
C SER A 22 12.26 5.01 8.81
N PHE A 23 13.15 4.16 9.33
CA PHE A 23 14.57 4.36 9.70
C PHE A 23 15.52 4.99 8.63
N TYR A 24 15.00 5.43 7.47
CA TYR A 24 15.68 6.43 6.67
C TYR A 24 15.08 7.78 7.05
N SER A 25 15.86 8.66 7.67
CA SER A 25 15.46 10.01 8.11
C SER A 25 14.89 10.93 7.01
N LYS A 26 14.67 10.42 5.78
CA LYS A 26 13.99 11.07 4.65
C LYS A 26 12.67 10.41 4.24
N SER A 27 12.26 9.26 4.81
CA SER A 27 11.08 8.49 4.36
C SER A 27 9.93 8.43 5.36
N CYS A 28 10.06 9.04 6.55
CA CYS A 28 8.96 9.11 7.51
C CYS A 28 7.92 10.09 6.96
N LEU A 29 6.78 9.56 6.53
CA LEU A 29 5.66 10.37 6.09
C LEU A 29 4.94 10.84 7.37
N HIS A 30 5.13 12.10 7.74
CA HIS A 30 4.58 12.72 8.95
C HIS A 30 3.20 13.36 8.72
N GLY A 31 2.60 13.18 7.55
CA GLY A 31 1.24 13.62 7.24
C GLY A 31 0.87 13.46 5.78
N ALA A 32 -0.34 13.93 5.43
CA ALA A 32 -0.91 13.79 4.09
C ALA A 32 -0.02 14.36 2.97
N ASN A 33 0.66 15.48 3.23
CA ASN A 33 1.55 16.11 2.26
C ASN A 33 2.76 15.23 1.91
N ASP A 34 3.31 14.53 2.89
CA ASP A 34 4.48 13.69 2.66
C ASP A 34 4.08 12.48 1.80
N ILE A 35 2.94 11.85 2.12
CA ILE A 35 2.35 10.75 1.32
C ILE A 35 2.22 11.18 -0.14
N LEU A 36 1.64 12.35 -0.38
CA LEU A 36 1.45 12.88 -1.73
C LEU A 36 2.77 13.21 -2.42
N GLN A 37 3.72 13.82 -1.71
CA GLN A 37 5.03 14.16 -2.26
C GLN A 37 5.78 12.90 -2.69
N GLN A 38 5.80 11.89 -1.83
CA GLN A 38 6.53 10.65 -2.09
C GLN A 38 5.87 9.83 -3.22
N ALA A 39 4.54 9.73 -3.23
CA ALA A 39 3.80 9.08 -4.31
C ALA A 39 4.01 9.82 -5.65
N SER A 40 3.85 11.15 -5.66
CA SER A 40 4.09 11.98 -6.86
C SER A 40 5.51 11.80 -7.39
N LYS A 41 6.50 11.77 -6.49
CA LYS A 41 7.90 11.51 -6.85
C LYS A 41 8.06 10.14 -7.52
N MET A 42 7.56 9.07 -6.89
CA MET A 42 7.64 7.70 -7.45
C MET A 42 7.02 7.63 -8.84
N LEU A 43 5.82 8.20 -9.00
CA LEU A 43 5.13 8.24 -10.29
C LEU A 43 5.93 9.03 -11.33
N SER A 44 6.54 10.16 -10.95
CA SER A 44 7.40 10.94 -11.85
C SER A 44 8.70 10.23 -12.24
N GLU A 45 9.18 9.33 -11.38
CA GLU A 45 10.36 8.48 -11.63
C GLU A 45 10.02 7.19 -12.40
N GLY A 46 8.74 7.00 -12.78
CA GLY A 46 8.29 5.92 -13.65
C GLY A 46 7.59 4.76 -12.94
N ALA A 47 7.27 4.87 -11.65
CA ALA A 47 6.38 3.90 -11.01
C ALA A 47 5.00 3.90 -11.68
N THR A 48 4.50 2.70 -11.98
CA THR A 48 3.20 2.46 -12.59
C THR A 48 2.18 1.87 -11.61
N ILE A 49 2.67 1.41 -10.45
CA ILE A 49 1.88 0.84 -9.35
C ILE A 49 2.42 1.45 -8.05
N LEU A 50 1.55 1.68 -7.07
CA LEU A 50 1.96 2.02 -5.71
C LEU A 50 1.60 0.88 -4.76
N ASP A 51 2.56 0.41 -3.97
CA ASP A 51 2.38 -0.62 -2.97
C ASP A 51 2.42 -0.02 -1.57
N ILE A 52 1.31 -0.13 -0.83
CA ILE A 52 1.08 0.62 0.40
C ILE A 52 1.14 -0.33 1.59
N GLY A 53 2.10 -0.13 2.48
CA GLY A 53 2.29 -0.95 3.68
C GLY A 53 2.03 -0.17 4.97
N GLY A 54 1.17 -0.70 5.85
CA GLY A 54 0.90 -0.15 7.19
C GLY A 54 1.75 -0.77 8.31
N CYS A 55 2.42 -1.88 7.98
CA CYS A 55 3.14 -2.76 8.88
C CYS A 55 4.57 -2.96 8.37
N SER A 56 5.57 -2.87 9.25
CA SER A 56 6.95 -3.18 8.90
C SER A 56 7.20 -4.67 9.11
N THR A 57 7.57 -5.39 8.04
CA THR A 57 7.94 -6.81 8.05
C THR A 57 9.43 -7.04 8.34
N ARG A 58 10.14 -6.00 8.78
CA ARG A 58 11.57 -6.05 9.11
C ARG A 58 11.85 -6.98 10.31
N PRO A 59 13.02 -7.65 10.35
CA PRO A 59 13.42 -8.45 11.50
C PRO A 59 13.35 -7.65 12.81
N ASN A 60 12.69 -8.21 13.83
CA ASN A 60 12.48 -7.62 15.17
C ASN A 60 11.51 -6.43 15.24
N ALA A 61 10.77 -6.12 14.18
CA ALA A 61 9.69 -5.13 14.27
C ALA A 61 8.53 -5.70 15.13
N THR A 62 8.03 -4.91 16.07
CA THR A 62 6.78 -5.22 16.74
C THR A 62 5.65 -4.95 15.77
N PHE A 63 4.85 -5.97 15.47
CA PHE A 63 3.69 -5.77 14.62
C PHE A 63 2.67 -4.86 15.30
N PRO A 64 2.13 -3.85 14.59
CA PRO A 64 0.98 -3.11 15.08
C PRO A 64 -0.21 -4.05 15.25
N THR A 65 -1.18 -3.62 16.07
CA THR A 65 -2.50 -4.25 16.06
C THR A 65 -3.14 -4.08 14.67
N GLU A 66 -4.08 -4.96 14.32
CA GLU A 66 -4.82 -4.88 13.05
C GLU A 66 -5.48 -3.49 12.86
N GLU A 67 -6.10 -2.95 13.91
CA GLU A 67 -6.73 -1.63 13.85
C GLU A 67 -5.72 -0.47 13.68
N GLU A 68 -4.52 -0.58 14.26
CA GLU A 68 -3.46 0.41 14.05
C GLU A 68 -2.91 0.36 12.62
N GLU A 69 -2.71 -0.84 12.09
CA GLU A 69 -2.30 -1.05 10.70
C GLU A 69 -3.36 -0.51 9.74
N TRP A 70 -4.63 -0.85 9.99
CA TRP A 70 -5.76 -0.36 9.20
C TRP A 70 -5.87 1.15 9.22
N LYS A 71 -5.74 1.79 10.39
CA LYS A 71 -5.78 3.25 10.50
C LYS A 71 -4.70 3.93 9.63
N ARG A 72 -3.50 3.35 9.58
CA ARG A 72 -2.39 3.85 8.74
C ARG A 72 -2.68 3.67 7.26
N LEU A 73 -3.13 2.48 6.86
CA LEU A 73 -3.47 2.15 5.48
C LEU A 73 -4.63 2.98 4.98
N ARG A 74 -5.76 2.97 5.69
CA ARG A 74 -6.97 3.72 5.34
C ARG A 74 -6.69 5.20 5.09
N SER A 75 -5.99 5.86 6.01
CA SER A 75 -5.64 7.28 5.82
C SER A 75 -4.83 7.51 4.54
N SER A 76 -3.95 6.58 4.18
CA SER A 76 -3.10 6.68 3.00
C SER A 76 -3.89 6.40 1.73
N LEU A 77 -4.73 5.37 1.74
CA LEU A 77 -5.61 4.99 0.64
C LEU A 77 -6.63 6.10 0.32
N GLU A 78 -7.23 6.73 1.33
CA GLU A 78 -8.14 7.87 1.16
C GLU A 78 -7.45 9.03 0.41
N ILE A 79 -6.22 9.37 0.79
CA ILE A 79 -5.43 10.43 0.17
C ILE A 79 -5.07 10.06 -1.27
N LEU A 80 -4.54 8.85 -1.47
CA LEU A 80 -4.05 8.40 -2.77
C LEU A 80 -5.18 8.23 -3.78
N ARG A 81 -6.30 7.62 -3.40
CA ARG A 81 -7.47 7.48 -4.29
C ARG A 81 -8.06 8.83 -4.67
N LYS A 82 -8.08 9.80 -3.76
CA LYS A 82 -8.54 11.16 -4.06
C LYS A 82 -7.64 11.90 -5.05
N THR A 83 -6.31 11.73 -4.94
CA THR A 83 -5.35 12.48 -5.77
C THR A 83 -4.94 11.76 -7.05
N PHE A 84 -4.86 10.44 -7.02
CA PHE A 84 -4.40 9.58 -8.13
C PHE A 84 -5.44 8.48 -8.42
N PRO A 85 -6.68 8.82 -8.80
CA PRO A 85 -7.78 7.85 -8.89
C PRO A 85 -7.55 6.71 -9.89
N ASN A 86 -6.65 6.91 -10.86
CA ASN A 86 -6.39 5.95 -11.94
C ASN A 86 -5.10 5.14 -11.77
N ILE A 87 -4.36 5.34 -10.68
CA ILE A 87 -3.12 4.60 -10.43
C ILE A 87 -3.48 3.27 -9.76
N PRO A 88 -3.02 2.12 -10.29
CA PRO A 88 -3.14 0.84 -9.61
C PRO A 88 -2.49 0.87 -8.23
N ILE A 89 -3.22 0.40 -7.24
CA ILE A 89 -2.77 0.29 -5.86
C ILE A 89 -2.67 -1.19 -5.48
N SER A 90 -1.51 -1.55 -4.94
CA SER A 90 -1.29 -2.76 -4.18
C SER A 90 -1.31 -2.44 -2.69
N VAL A 91 -1.84 -3.34 -1.87
CA VAL A 91 -1.77 -3.24 -0.41
C VAL A 91 -0.90 -4.37 0.12
N ASP A 92 0.19 -4.00 0.79
CA ASP A 92 1.11 -4.91 1.47
C ASP A 92 0.53 -5.24 2.86
N THR A 93 -0.14 -6.38 2.93
CA THR A 93 -0.68 -6.92 4.17
C THR A 93 -0.81 -8.44 4.07
N PHE A 94 -0.56 -9.11 5.19
CA PHE A 94 -0.88 -10.53 5.37
C PHE A 94 -2.20 -10.74 6.10
N ARG A 95 -2.94 -9.65 6.40
CA ARG A 95 -4.20 -9.69 7.15
C ARG A 95 -5.41 -9.63 6.22
N THR A 96 -6.19 -10.68 6.22
CA THR A 96 -7.44 -10.92 5.50
C THR A 96 -8.44 -9.79 5.72
N GLU A 97 -8.65 -9.35 6.96
CA GLU A 97 -9.61 -8.26 7.23
C GLU A 97 -9.13 -6.93 6.63
N ILE A 98 -7.83 -6.65 6.65
CA ILE A 98 -7.27 -5.46 6.01
C ILE A 98 -7.40 -5.56 4.49
N ALA A 99 -7.01 -6.70 3.91
CA ALA A 99 -7.14 -6.96 2.48
C ALA A 99 -8.59 -6.76 2.01
N LYS A 100 -9.55 -7.34 2.75
CA LYS A 100 -10.98 -7.20 2.50
C LYS A 100 -11.42 -5.74 2.51
N ARG A 101 -11.13 -5.00 3.59
CA ARG A 101 -11.51 -3.58 3.69
C ARG A 101 -10.86 -2.74 2.60
N SER A 102 -9.61 -3.02 2.23
CA SER A 102 -8.93 -2.34 1.13
C SER A 102 -9.64 -2.56 -0.21
N ILE A 103 -10.11 -3.78 -0.49
CA ILE A 103 -10.87 -4.09 -1.70
C ILE A 103 -12.25 -3.41 -1.67
N GLU A 104 -13.00 -3.59 -0.59
CA GLU A 104 -14.38 -3.13 -0.48
C GLU A 104 -14.50 -1.59 -0.38
N GLU A 105 -13.60 -0.92 0.33
CA GLU A 105 -13.67 0.54 0.56
C GLU A 105 -12.90 1.37 -0.48
N PHE A 106 -11.85 0.80 -1.09
CA PHE A 106 -10.92 1.55 -1.94
C PHE A 106 -10.66 0.92 -3.32
N GLU A 107 -11.31 -0.20 -3.63
CA GLU A 107 -11.21 -0.89 -4.92
C GLU A 107 -9.74 -1.15 -5.31
N VAL A 108 -8.88 -1.54 -4.35
CA VAL A 108 -7.46 -1.84 -4.63
C VAL A 108 -7.33 -3.02 -5.60
N GLU A 109 -6.37 -2.93 -6.52
CA GLU A 109 -6.25 -3.88 -7.61
C GLU A 109 -5.37 -5.09 -7.27
N MET A 110 -4.60 -5.01 -6.19
CA MET A 110 -3.69 -6.06 -5.77
C MET A 110 -3.56 -6.12 -4.26
N ILE A 111 -3.49 -7.35 -3.74
CA ILE A 111 -3.03 -7.65 -2.39
C ILE A 111 -1.66 -8.29 -2.50
N ASN A 112 -0.67 -7.69 -1.86
CA ASN A 112 0.69 -8.19 -1.78
C ASN A 112 0.89 -8.86 -0.41
N ASP A 113 0.53 -10.14 -0.33
CA ASP A 113 0.64 -10.94 0.88
C ASP A 113 1.94 -11.75 0.89
N ILE A 114 2.91 -11.31 1.68
CA ILE A 114 4.20 -11.99 1.84
C ILE A 114 4.10 -13.35 2.55
N SER A 115 3.01 -13.63 3.27
CA SER A 115 2.78 -14.94 3.90
C SER A 115 2.31 -15.98 2.90
N GLY A 116 1.83 -15.56 1.72
CA GLY A 116 1.34 -16.47 0.68
C GLY A 116 -0.06 -17.02 0.97
N GLY A 117 -0.92 -16.25 1.63
CA GLY A 117 -2.30 -16.62 1.92
C GLY A 117 -2.44 -17.59 3.09
N GLU A 118 -1.51 -17.58 4.05
CA GLU A 118 -1.55 -18.43 5.23
C GLU A 118 -2.69 -18.08 6.19
N GLU A 119 -3.13 -16.82 6.22
CA GLU A 119 -4.25 -16.41 7.05
C GLU A 119 -5.59 -16.88 6.44
N GLU A 120 -6.43 -17.47 7.30
CA GLU A 120 -7.72 -18.02 6.90
C GLU A 120 -8.61 -16.94 6.28
N GLY A 121 -9.06 -17.19 5.04
CA GLY A 121 -9.97 -16.30 4.34
C GLY A 121 -9.30 -15.35 3.34
N MET A 122 -7.97 -15.32 3.21
CA MET A 122 -7.26 -14.48 2.22
C MET A 122 -7.62 -14.82 0.76
N PHE A 123 -7.52 -16.09 0.36
CA PHE A 123 -7.80 -16.50 -1.03
C PHE A 123 -9.28 -16.39 -1.46
N PRO A 124 -10.27 -16.60 -0.57
CA PRO A 124 -11.69 -16.43 -0.92
C PRO A 124 -12.22 -14.99 -1.04
N LEU A 125 -11.41 -13.95 -0.81
CA LEU A 125 -11.80 -12.54 -0.99
C LEU A 125 -12.13 -12.21 -2.46
#